data_AF-W5U3E4-F1
#
_entry.id   AF-W5U3E4-F1
#
_cell.length_a   1.000
_cell.length_b   1.000
_cell.length_c   1.000
_cell.angle_alpha   90.00
_cell.angle_beta   90.00
_cell.angle_gamma   90.00
#
_symmetry.space_group_name_H-M   'P 1'
#
loop_
_entity.id
_entity.type
_entity.pdbx_description
1 polymer ?
#
loop_
_entity_poly.entity_id
_entity_poly.type
_entity_poly.pdbx_seq_one_letter_code
_entity_poly.pdbx_strand_id
1 'polypeptide(L)'
;AVKRTRRPEVMGGLGGFGALCELPTKYKHPVLVSGTDGVGTKLRLALDMKKHDTIGIDLVAMCVNDLIVQGAEPLFFLDYYATGKLDVDTAAEVISGIADGCLQAGCALIGGETAEMPGMYEGEDYDVAGFCVGVVEKEEIIDGSKVQVGDALIAVGSSGPHSNGYSLVRKILEVSKADKNERLAGKTIGEHLLAPTKIYIKSG
;
A
#
# COMPACT_ATOMS: atom_id res chain seq x y z
N ALA A 1 15.76 -0.23 -4.23
CA ALA A 1 14.59 0.24 -3.49
C ALA A 1 14.66 -0.13 -2.00
N VAL A 2 14.63 -1.43 -1.66
CA VAL A 2 14.47 -1.95 -0.28
C VAL A 2 15.47 -1.43 0.78
N LYS A 3 16.77 -1.30 0.47
CA LYS A 3 17.76 -0.81 1.46
C LYS A 3 17.42 0.57 2.04
N ARG A 4 16.69 1.41 1.28
CA ARG A 4 16.29 2.75 1.72
C ARG A 4 15.27 2.72 2.86
N THR A 5 14.44 1.68 2.94
CA THR A 5 13.39 1.54 3.97
C THR A 5 13.92 0.95 5.27
N ARG A 6 15.23 0.64 5.35
CA ARG A 6 15.78 -0.09 6.49
C ARG A 6 15.62 0.71 7.79
N ARG A 7 14.97 0.09 8.77
CA ARG A 7 14.91 0.60 10.13
C ARG A 7 15.99 -0.04 11.03
N PRO A 8 16.35 0.60 12.17
CA PRO A 8 17.31 0.04 13.13
C PRO A 8 16.93 -1.34 13.66
N GLU A 9 15.63 -1.62 13.77
CA GLU A 9 15.12 -2.90 14.28
C GLU A 9 15.32 -4.08 13.31
N VAL A 10 15.66 -3.82 12.04
CA VAL A 10 15.83 -4.87 11.02
C VAL A 10 17.18 -5.57 11.18
N MET A 11 17.14 -6.87 11.47
CA MET A 11 18.31 -7.71 11.65
C MET A 11 18.63 -8.48 10.36
N GLY A 12 19.90 -8.44 9.93
CA GLY A 12 20.35 -9.13 8.71
C GLY A 12 20.02 -8.39 7.41
N GLY A 13 19.71 -9.13 6.35
CA GLY A 13 19.40 -8.63 5.01
C GLY A 13 18.48 -9.58 4.22
N LEU A 14 18.06 -9.14 3.04
CA LEU A 14 17.21 -9.91 2.12
C LEU A 14 17.92 -11.19 1.65
N GLY A 15 17.16 -12.29 1.51
CA GLY A 15 17.64 -13.56 0.94
C GLY A 15 17.73 -14.74 1.93
N GLY A 16 17.32 -14.58 3.18
CA GLY A 16 17.09 -15.69 4.12
C GLY A 16 15.65 -16.19 4.08
N PHE A 17 15.39 -17.39 4.59
CA PHE A 17 14.05 -18.01 4.71
C PHE A 17 13.02 -17.17 5.47
N GLY A 18 13.47 -16.16 6.22
CA GLY A 18 12.62 -15.20 6.90
C GLY A 18 13.40 -13.94 7.23
N ALA A 19 12.68 -12.82 7.30
CA ALA A 19 13.22 -11.57 7.78
C ALA A 19 13.06 -11.44 9.29
N LEU A 20 14.04 -10.83 9.94
CA LEU A 20 14.07 -10.65 11.39
C LEU A 20 13.94 -9.17 11.74
N CYS A 21 13.03 -8.85 12.66
CA CYS A 21 12.81 -7.50 13.15
C CYS A 21 12.62 -7.53 14.67
N GLU A 22 13.43 -6.77 15.39
CA GLU A 22 13.31 -6.59 16.83
C GLU A 22 12.07 -5.72 17.17
N LEU A 23 11.47 -5.93 18.34
CA LEU A 23 10.42 -5.04 18.83
C LEU A 23 11.04 -3.72 19.36
N PRO A 24 10.50 -2.55 19.01
CA PRO A 24 10.99 -1.28 19.56
C PRO A 24 10.89 -1.27 21.09
N THR A 25 11.98 -0.87 21.77
CA THR A 25 12.09 -0.91 23.23
C THR A 25 11.26 0.15 23.97
N LYS A 26 10.60 1.06 23.24
CA LYS A 26 9.77 2.12 23.81
C LYS A 26 8.43 1.61 24.36
N TYR A 27 7.97 0.43 23.94
CA TYR A 27 6.72 -0.18 24.36
C TYR A 27 6.93 -1.06 25.60
N LYS A 28 6.09 -0.91 26.62
CA LYS A 28 6.11 -1.72 27.86
C LYS A 28 5.31 -3.01 27.70
N HIS A 29 4.13 -2.92 27.09
CA HIS A 29 3.23 -4.03 26.79
C HIS A 29 2.91 -4.04 25.29
N PRO A 30 3.91 -4.30 24.42
CA PRO A 30 3.72 -4.25 22.98
C PRO A 30 2.66 -5.25 22.52
N VAL A 31 1.71 -4.77 21.73
CA VAL A 31 0.73 -5.57 20.99
C VAL A 31 1.03 -5.45 19.51
N LEU A 32 1.06 -6.57 18.81
CA LEU A 32 1.22 -6.62 17.36
C LEU A 32 -0.13 -6.43 16.68
N VAL A 33 -0.18 -5.51 15.73
CA VAL A 33 -1.33 -5.31 14.85
C VAL A 33 -0.89 -5.68 13.44
N SER A 34 -1.57 -6.63 12.82
CA SER A 34 -1.27 -7.05 11.46
C SER A 34 -2.45 -6.80 10.53
N GLY A 35 -2.13 -6.53 9.27
CA GLY A 35 -3.09 -6.30 8.21
C GLY A 35 -2.56 -6.82 6.88
N THR A 36 -3.47 -7.22 6.02
CA THR A 36 -3.17 -7.57 4.64
C THR A 36 -4.22 -6.96 3.74
N ASP A 37 -3.78 -6.44 2.60
CA ASP A 37 -4.66 -5.87 1.60
C ASP A 37 -4.04 -6.01 0.20
N GLY A 38 -4.86 -5.77 -0.82
CA GLY A 38 -4.44 -5.65 -2.21
C GLY A 38 -4.75 -4.26 -2.77
N VAL A 39 -4.29 -4.00 -3.99
CA VAL A 39 -4.63 -2.75 -4.70
C VAL A 39 -6.08 -2.79 -5.21
N GLY A 40 -6.57 -3.99 -5.56
CA GLY A 40 -7.89 -4.17 -6.14
C GLY A 40 -7.98 -3.69 -7.59
N THR A 41 -9.18 -3.32 -8.04
CA THR A 41 -9.46 -3.07 -9.47
C THR A 41 -8.81 -1.81 -10.04
N LYS A 42 -8.16 -0.98 -9.22
CA LYS A 42 -7.27 0.10 -9.68
C LYS A 42 -6.13 -0.44 -10.54
N LEU A 43 -5.65 -1.65 -10.22
CA LEU A 43 -4.57 -2.32 -10.94
C LEU A 43 -4.86 -2.45 -12.43
N ARG A 44 -6.13 -2.69 -12.79
CA ARG A 44 -6.50 -2.80 -14.20
C ARG A 44 -6.37 -1.47 -14.94
N LEU A 45 -6.63 -0.34 -14.28
CA LEU A 45 -6.40 0.96 -14.89
C LEU A 45 -4.91 1.25 -15.09
N ALA A 46 -4.07 0.85 -14.12
CA ALA A 46 -2.62 0.97 -14.22
C ALA A 46 -2.04 0.14 -15.37
N LEU A 47 -2.52 -1.09 -15.55
CA LEU A 47 -2.19 -1.96 -16.69
C LEU A 47 -2.58 -1.31 -18.01
N ASP A 48 -3.83 -0.83 -18.15
CA ASP A 48 -4.30 -0.16 -19.36
C ASP A 48 -3.45 1.09 -19.71
N MET A 49 -2.86 1.75 -18.71
CA MET A 49 -2.09 2.99 -18.86
C MET A 49 -0.57 2.78 -18.87
N LYS A 50 -0.08 1.55 -18.62
CA LYS A 50 1.35 1.23 -18.44
C LYS A 50 2.03 2.13 -17.41
N LYS A 51 1.41 2.25 -16.24
CA LYS A 51 1.86 3.11 -15.13
C LYS A 51 1.85 2.32 -13.83
N HIS A 52 3.02 1.83 -13.41
CA HIS A 52 3.14 0.88 -12.28
C HIS A 52 3.91 1.44 -11.08
N ASP A 53 4.67 2.52 -11.30
CA ASP A 53 5.55 3.20 -10.34
C ASP A 53 4.87 3.68 -9.05
N THR A 54 3.56 3.93 -9.08
CA THR A 54 2.79 4.46 -7.94
C THR A 54 1.85 3.45 -7.29
N ILE A 55 1.61 2.30 -7.93
CA ILE A 55 0.69 1.27 -7.45
C ILE A 55 1.18 0.61 -6.15
N GLY A 56 2.49 0.48 -5.98
CA GLY A 56 3.06 0.02 -4.73
C GLY A 56 2.78 0.95 -3.54
N ILE A 57 2.61 2.26 -3.79
CA ILE A 57 2.22 3.21 -2.73
C ILE A 57 0.78 2.96 -2.30
N ASP A 58 -0.12 2.68 -3.25
CA ASP A 58 -1.50 2.29 -2.94
C ASP A 58 -1.55 1.04 -2.06
N LEU A 59 -0.76 0.01 -2.42
CA LEU A 59 -0.70 -1.24 -1.66
C LEU A 59 -0.27 -1.02 -0.21
N VAL A 60 0.79 -0.23 0.01
CA VAL A 60 1.27 0.08 1.36
C VAL A 60 0.26 0.92 2.11
N ALA A 61 -0.33 1.93 1.45
CA ALA A 61 -1.28 2.83 2.09
C ALA A 61 -2.54 2.12 2.57
N MET A 62 -3.06 1.15 1.80
CA MET A 62 -4.21 0.35 2.21
C MET A 62 -3.94 -0.40 3.52
N CYS A 63 -2.80 -1.10 3.61
CA CYS A 63 -2.45 -1.82 4.83
C CYS A 63 -2.14 -0.86 6.00
N VAL A 64 -1.31 0.15 5.76
CA VAL A 64 -0.82 1.04 6.83
C VAL A 64 -1.95 1.89 7.41
N ASN A 65 -2.84 2.43 6.57
CA ASN A 65 -3.93 3.25 7.06
C ASN A 65 -4.90 2.45 7.95
N ASP A 66 -5.04 1.15 7.74
CA ASP A 66 -5.84 0.27 8.60
C ASP A 66 -5.17 -0.06 9.94
N LEU A 67 -3.84 -0.03 10.01
CA LEU A 67 -3.12 -0.21 11.27
C LEU A 67 -3.26 1.02 12.19
N ILE A 68 -3.15 2.22 11.61
CA ILE A 68 -3.10 3.45 12.41
C ILE A 68 -4.44 3.83 13.04
N VAL A 69 -5.57 3.30 12.56
CA VAL A 69 -6.89 3.54 13.19
C VAL A 69 -6.96 2.96 14.61
N GLN A 70 -6.11 1.97 14.92
CA GLN A 70 -5.97 1.38 16.25
C GLN A 70 -4.84 2.02 17.07
N GLY A 71 -4.17 3.04 16.53
CA GLY A 71 -3.02 3.70 17.15
C GLY A 71 -1.67 2.98 16.92
N ALA A 72 -1.61 1.99 16.03
CA ALA A 72 -0.38 1.23 15.79
C ALA A 72 0.65 2.02 14.97
N GLU A 73 1.93 1.88 15.33
CA GLU A 73 3.06 2.31 14.51
C GLU A 73 3.45 1.19 13.54
N PRO A 74 3.43 1.41 12.22
CA PRO A 74 3.95 0.46 11.24
C PRO A 74 5.43 0.14 11.47
N LEU A 75 5.76 -1.15 11.61
CA LEU A 75 7.11 -1.62 11.86
C LEU A 75 7.75 -2.15 10.58
N PHE A 76 7.08 -3.11 9.93
CA PHE A 76 7.58 -3.70 8.69
C PHE A 76 6.46 -4.07 7.72
N PHE A 77 6.87 -4.27 6.47
CA PHE A 77 6.03 -4.63 5.34
C PHE A 77 6.63 -5.83 4.59
N LEU A 78 5.76 -6.69 4.09
CA LEU A 78 6.08 -7.72 3.10
C LEU A 78 5.14 -7.61 1.91
N ASP A 79 5.61 -8.03 0.75
CA ASP A 79 4.79 -8.08 -0.46
C ASP A 79 4.77 -9.48 -1.09
N TYR A 80 3.71 -9.75 -1.85
CA TYR A 80 3.60 -10.91 -2.71
C TYR A 80 3.21 -10.45 -4.10
N TYR A 81 4.04 -10.76 -5.08
CA TYR A 81 3.84 -10.42 -6.49
C TYR A 81 3.54 -11.69 -7.28
N ALA A 82 2.38 -11.73 -7.94
CA ALA A 82 1.95 -12.84 -8.77
C ALA A 82 1.74 -12.39 -10.22
N THR A 83 2.21 -13.16 -11.19
CA THR A 83 2.06 -12.84 -12.62
C THR A 83 2.04 -14.11 -13.46
N GLY A 84 1.61 -14.03 -14.71
CA GLY A 84 1.70 -15.15 -15.65
C GLY A 84 3.15 -15.40 -16.09
N LYS A 85 3.86 -14.32 -16.38
CA LYS A 85 5.27 -14.28 -16.73
C LYS A 85 5.90 -13.00 -16.19
N LEU A 86 7.06 -13.12 -15.58
CA LEU A 86 7.75 -11.99 -14.96
C LEU A 86 8.29 -11.03 -16.04
N ASP A 87 7.75 -9.83 -16.04
CA ASP A 87 8.36 -8.64 -16.63
C ASP A 87 9.16 -7.93 -15.53
N VAL A 88 10.48 -7.93 -15.68
CA VAL A 88 11.41 -7.42 -14.65
C VAL A 88 11.28 -5.92 -14.47
N ASP A 89 11.02 -5.17 -15.55
CA ASP A 89 10.94 -3.71 -15.51
C ASP A 89 9.65 -3.28 -14.79
N THR A 90 8.53 -3.92 -15.12
CA THR A 90 7.24 -3.69 -14.47
C THR A 90 7.30 -4.06 -12.98
N ALA A 91 7.85 -5.23 -12.65
CA ALA A 91 8.02 -5.63 -11.26
C ALA A 91 8.92 -4.65 -10.50
N ALA A 92 10.00 -4.17 -11.11
CA ALA A 92 10.88 -3.18 -10.49
C ALA A 92 10.19 -1.85 -10.20
N GLU A 93 9.32 -1.37 -11.10
CA GLU A 93 8.49 -0.18 -10.86
C GLU A 93 7.56 -0.37 -9.66
N VAL A 94 6.86 -1.50 -9.59
CA VAL A 94 5.94 -1.82 -8.49
C VAL A 94 6.68 -1.88 -7.16
N ILE A 95 7.79 -2.64 -7.09
CA ILE A 95 8.62 -2.75 -5.88
C ILE A 95 9.21 -1.39 -5.47
N SER A 96 9.55 -0.53 -6.44
CA SER A 96 9.98 0.84 -6.13
C SER A 96 8.87 1.64 -5.46
N GLY A 97 7.63 1.55 -5.97
CA GLY A 97 6.46 2.17 -5.36
C GLY A 97 6.19 1.65 -3.94
N ILE A 98 6.33 0.34 -3.71
CA ILE A 98 6.16 -0.27 -2.37
C ILE A 98 7.22 0.31 -1.41
N ALA A 99 8.48 0.39 -1.84
CA ALA A 99 9.53 0.96 -1.02
C ALA A 99 9.29 2.46 -0.72
N ASP A 100 8.81 3.23 -1.70
CA ASP A 100 8.47 4.65 -1.50
C ASP A 100 7.25 4.83 -0.58
N GLY A 101 6.27 3.90 -0.62
CA GLY A 101 5.19 3.83 0.36
C GLY A 101 5.70 3.50 1.76
N CYS A 102 6.58 2.51 1.90
CA CYS A 102 7.18 2.12 3.19
C CYS A 102 7.97 3.27 3.80
N LEU A 103 8.72 4.03 2.98
CA LEU A 103 9.42 5.24 3.42
C LEU A 103 8.48 6.29 3.99
N GLN A 104 7.35 6.57 3.31
CA GLN A 104 6.34 7.51 3.79
C GLN A 104 5.70 7.04 5.11
N ALA A 105 5.46 5.73 5.22
CA ALA A 105 4.86 5.10 6.38
C ALA A 105 5.83 4.94 7.57
N GLY A 106 7.13 5.09 7.35
CA GLY A 106 8.15 4.84 8.35
C GLY A 106 8.35 3.35 8.68
N CYS A 107 7.90 2.42 7.83
CA CYS A 107 8.10 0.98 8.03
C CYS A 107 9.21 0.44 7.12
N ALA A 108 9.77 -0.71 7.49
CA ALA A 108 10.76 -1.40 6.66
C ALA A 108 10.11 -2.41 5.72
N LEU A 109 10.39 -2.31 4.42
CA LEU A 109 10.19 -3.44 3.51
C LEU A 109 11.26 -4.50 3.81
N ILE A 110 10.86 -5.63 4.41
CA ILE A 110 11.83 -6.62 4.94
C ILE A 110 11.86 -7.93 4.16
N GLY A 111 10.88 -8.19 3.31
CA GLY A 111 10.82 -9.38 2.49
C GLY A 111 9.66 -9.32 1.51
N GLY A 112 9.65 -10.26 0.59
CA GLY A 112 8.56 -10.46 -0.35
C GLY A 112 8.77 -11.73 -1.15
N GLU A 113 7.79 -12.10 -1.96
CA GLU A 113 7.84 -13.28 -2.80
C GLU A 113 7.34 -12.97 -4.21
N THR A 114 7.90 -13.64 -5.21
CA THR A 114 7.50 -13.49 -6.61
C THR A 114 7.13 -14.84 -7.20
N ALA A 115 5.89 -14.97 -7.68
CA ALA A 115 5.36 -16.20 -8.24
C ALA A 115 4.95 -16.05 -9.71
N GLU A 116 5.52 -16.90 -10.58
CA GLU A 116 5.09 -17.05 -11.97
C GLU A 116 4.08 -18.20 -12.11
N MET A 117 2.86 -17.87 -12.55
CA MET A 117 1.72 -18.77 -12.66
C MET A 117 1.03 -18.59 -14.04
N PRO A 118 1.65 -19.05 -15.14
CA PRO A 118 1.20 -18.78 -16.52
C PRO A 118 -0.18 -19.37 -16.87
N GLY A 119 -0.67 -20.34 -16.09
CA GLY A 119 -2.00 -20.91 -16.26
C GLY A 119 -3.11 -20.18 -15.47
N MET A 120 -2.76 -19.19 -14.63
CA MET A 120 -3.68 -18.46 -13.76
C MET A 120 -3.84 -16.99 -14.18
N TYR A 121 -2.77 -16.37 -14.66
CA TYR A 121 -2.75 -14.97 -15.09
C TYR A 121 -2.56 -14.87 -16.60
N GLU A 122 -3.30 -13.97 -17.24
CA GLU A 122 -3.30 -13.80 -18.68
C GLU A 122 -2.39 -12.63 -19.12
N GLY A 123 -1.55 -12.86 -20.12
CA GLY A 123 -0.74 -11.81 -20.74
C GLY A 123 0.20 -11.11 -19.76
N GLU A 124 0.04 -9.79 -19.63
CA GLU A 124 0.83 -8.92 -18.75
C GLU A 124 0.15 -8.69 -17.38
N ASP A 125 -0.96 -9.38 -17.11
CA ASP A 125 -1.68 -9.22 -15.84
C ASP A 125 -0.83 -9.75 -14.67
N TYR A 126 -0.80 -8.95 -13.61
CA TYR A 126 -0.21 -9.31 -12.33
C TYR A 126 -1.17 -8.93 -11.20
N ASP A 127 -0.94 -9.48 -10.02
CA ASP A 127 -1.58 -9.08 -8.78
C ASP A 127 -0.52 -8.87 -7.68
N VAL A 128 -0.84 -8.01 -6.72
CA VAL A 128 0.01 -7.72 -5.59
C VAL A 128 -0.79 -7.73 -4.29
N ALA A 129 -0.26 -8.46 -3.31
CA ALA A 129 -0.75 -8.45 -1.94
C ALA A 129 0.33 -7.88 -1.02
N GLY A 130 -0.13 -7.11 -0.03
CA GLY A 130 0.69 -6.44 0.96
C GLY A 130 0.40 -7.00 2.33
N PHE A 131 1.41 -7.00 3.18
CA PHE A 131 1.32 -7.47 4.55
C PHE A 131 2.06 -6.48 5.44
N CYS A 132 1.34 -5.80 6.33
CA CYS A 132 1.96 -4.87 7.27
C CYS A 132 1.79 -5.38 8.70
N VAL A 133 2.86 -5.24 9.48
CA VAL A 133 2.84 -5.45 10.92
C VAL A 133 3.27 -4.16 11.59
N GLY A 134 2.47 -3.72 12.55
CA GLY A 134 2.74 -2.60 13.43
C GLY A 134 2.73 -3.00 14.90
N VAL A 135 3.15 -2.06 15.74
CA VAL A 135 3.21 -2.23 17.19
C VAL A 135 2.43 -1.09 17.85
N VAL A 136 1.66 -1.41 18.88
CA VAL A 136 0.94 -0.44 19.71
C VAL A 136 1.16 -0.76 21.18
N GLU A 137 1.19 0.26 22.04
CA GLU A 137 1.15 0.04 23.49
C GLU A 137 -0.25 -0.42 23.88
N LYS A 138 -0.35 -1.50 24.67
CA LYS A 138 -1.64 -2.12 25.01
C LYS A 138 -2.64 -1.11 25.59
N GLU A 139 -2.16 -0.21 26.45
CA GLU A 139 -2.98 0.79 27.12
C GLU A 139 -3.37 1.99 26.22
N GLU A 140 -2.73 2.14 25.06
CA GLU A 140 -2.97 3.24 24.10
C GLU A 140 -3.81 2.81 22.89
N ILE A 141 -4.26 1.55 22.84
CA ILE A 141 -5.11 1.05 21.74
C ILE A 141 -6.38 1.91 21.61
N ILE A 142 -6.65 2.32 20.38
CA ILE A 142 -7.86 3.06 20.01
C ILE A 142 -8.91 2.05 19.56
N ASP A 143 -9.98 1.88 20.35
CA ASP A 143 -11.06 0.90 20.11
C ASP A 143 -12.44 1.55 19.91
N GLY A 144 -12.51 2.88 19.92
CA GLY A 144 -13.75 3.65 19.79
C GLY A 144 -14.63 3.68 21.05
N SER A 145 -14.26 3.02 22.14
CA SER A 145 -15.07 2.97 23.38
C SER A 145 -15.22 4.32 24.09
N LYS A 146 -14.32 5.27 23.81
CA LYS A 146 -14.30 6.62 24.38
C LYS A 146 -15.17 7.63 23.61
N VAL A 147 -15.73 7.25 22.46
CA VAL A 147 -16.55 8.13 21.63
C VAL A 147 -17.88 8.43 22.32
N GLN A 148 -18.28 9.70 22.32
CA GLN A 148 -19.51 10.16 22.98
C GLN A 148 -20.24 11.25 22.18
N VAL A 149 -21.51 11.47 22.54
CA VAL A 149 -22.31 12.56 21.97
C VAL A 149 -21.65 13.90 22.30
N GLY A 150 -21.43 14.71 21.27
CA GLY A 150 -20.74 16.00 21.37
C GLY A 150 -19.32 15.99 20.83
N ASP A 151 -18.75 14.81 20.55
CA ASP A 151 -17.45 14.72 19.87
C ASP A 151 -17.53 15.29 18.44
N ALA A 152 -16.47 16.00 18.04
CA ALA A 152 -16.35 16.54 16.69
C ALA A 152 -15.76 15.51 15.74
N LEU A 153 -16.26 15.49 14.49
CA LEU A 153 -15.65 14.73 13.40
C LEU A 153 -14.69 15.63 12.61
N ILE A 154 -13.45 15.18 12.45
CA ILE A 154 -12.42 15.87 11.67
C ILE A 154 -12.10 15.00 10.45
N ALA A 155 -12.32 15.55 9.25
CA ALA A 155 -11.98 14.88 8.00
C ALA A 155 -10.57 15.26 7.54
N VAL A 156 -9.81 14.28 7.06
CA VAL A 156 -8.51 14.51 6.41
C VAL A 156 -8.68 14.27 4.91
N GLY A 157 -8.31 15.25 4.09
CA GLY A 157 -8.49 15.17 2.63
C GLY A 157 -7.77 13.98 2.00
N SER A 158 -8.45 13.32 1.06
CA SER A 158 -7.90 12.29 0.18
C SER A 158 -7.11 12.91 -0.97
N SER A 159 -6.33 12.09 -1.69
CA SER A 159 -5.62 12.46 -2.92
C SER A 159 -6.45 12.25 -4.19
N GLY A 160 -7.66 11.71 -4.04
CA GLY A 160 -8.51 11.25 -5.14
C GLY A 160 -9.37 10.06 -4.71
N PRO A 161 -9.66 9.11 -5.63
CA PRO A 161 -10.42 7.89 -5.32
C PRO A 161 -9.68 6.86 -4.45
N HIS A 162 -8.38 7.10 -4.17
CA HIS A 162 -7.50 6.14 -3.48
C HIS A 162 -7.43 4.80 -4.22
N SER A 163 -7.68 3.67 -3.55
CA SER A 163 -7.68 2.32 -4.13
C SER A 163 -9.08 1.69 -4.23
N ASN A 164 -10.14 2.46 -3.96
CA ASN A 164 -11.51 1.94 -3.87
C ASN A 164 -12.41 2.46 -5.01
N GLY A 165 -13.42 1.66 -5.39
CA GLY A 165 -14.45 2.07 -6.36
C GLY A 165 -14.06 1.99 -7.84
N TYR A 166 -12.89 1.43 -8.18
CA TYR A 166 -12.38 1.44 -9.56
C TYR A 166 -13.22 0.61 -10.54
N SER A 167 -13.94 -0.41 -10.08
CA SER A 167 -14.93 -1.10 -10.93
C SER A 167 -15.98 -0.13 -11.48
N LEU A 168 -16.51 0.76 -10.62
CA LEU A 168 -17.47 1.77 -11.03
C LEU A 168 -16.83 2.86 -11.88
N VAL A 169 -15.64 3.35 -11.51
CA VAL A 169 -14.89 4.33 -12.30
C VAL A 169 -14.67 3.82 -13.73
N ARG A 170 -14.18 2.58 -13.88
CA ARG A 170 -13.97 1.96 -15.20
C ARG A 170 -15.29 1.82 -15.96
N LYS A 171 -16.38 1.45 -15.30
CA LYS A 171 -17.69 1.40 -15.94
C LYS A 171 -18.16 2.77 -16.41
N ILE A 172 -17.94 3.82 -15.63
CA ILE A 172 -18.27 5.20 -16.00
C ILE A 172 -17.46 5.64 -17.22
N LEU A 173 -16.15 5.37 -17.26
CA LEU A 173 -15.31 5.67 -18.43
C LEU A 173 -15.82 4.96 -19.69
N GLU A 174 -16.21 3.69 -19.57
CA GLU A 174 -16.75 2.90 -20.67
C GLU A 174 -18.07 3.49 -21.22
N VAL A 175 -19.06 3.74 -20.35
CA VAL A 175 -20.39 4.21 -20.79
C VAL A 175 -20.38 5.66 -21.25
N SER A 176 -19.52 6.50 -20.67
CA SER A 176 -19.34 7.89 -21.10
C SER A 176 -18.47 8.04 -22.34
N LYS A 177 -17.69 6.99 -22.69
CA LYS A 177 -16.65 7.02 -23.73
C LYS A 177 -15.61 8.11 -23.49
N ALA A 178 -15.38 8.48 -22.22
CA ALA A 178 -14.39 9.48 -21.86
C ALA A 178 -12.97 8.99 -22.19
N ASP A 179 -12.16 9.83 -22.82
CA ASP A 179 -10.75 9.54 -23.05
C ASP A 179 -9.95 9.82 -21.77
N LYS A 180 -9.25 8.80 -21.27
CA LYS A 180 -8.40 8.90 -20.07
C LYS A 180 -7.29 9.95 -20.25
N ASN A 181 -6.92 10.28 -21.49
CA ASN A 181 -5.91 11.28 -21.83
C ASN A 181 -6.46 12.71 -21.89
N GLU A 182 -7.79 12.90 -21.82
CA GLU A 182 -8.41 14.22 -21.78
C GLU A 182 -7.94 14.99 -20.54
N ARG A 183 -7.71 16.30 -20.68
CA ARG A 183 -7.23 17.14 -19.58
C ARG A 183 -8.38 17.64 -18.71
N LEU A 184 -8.24 17.42 -17.42
CA LEU A 184 -9.10 17.96 -16.36
C LEU A 184 -8.21 18.72 -15.36
N ALA A 185 -8.48 20.01 -15.13
CA ALA A 185 -7.78 20.81 -14.13
C ALA A 185 -6.23 20.70 -14.17
N GLY A 186 -5.65 20.69 -15.38
CA GLY A 186 -4.20 20.70 -15.59
C GLY A 186 -3.53 19.33 -15.69
N LYS A 187 -4.20 18.22 -15.36
CA LYS A 187 -3.72 16.83 -15.51
C LYS A 187 -4.66 16.02 -16.41
N THR A 188 -4.27 14.84 -16.86
CA THR A 188 -5.21 13.95 -17.56
C THR A 188 -6.19 13.31 -16.57
N ILE A 189 -7.36 12.87 -17.05
CA ILE A 189 -8.30 12.09 -16.24
C ILE A 189 -7.59 10.87 -15.63
N GLY A 190 -6.80 10.17 -16.44
CA GLY A 190 -6.00 9.02 -16.01
C GLY A 190 -5.01 9.37 -14.89
N GLU A 191 -4.35 10.52 -14.95
CA GLU A 191 -3.45 10.99 -13.87
C GLU A 191 -4.20 11.30 -12.57
N HIS A 192 -5.43 11.84 -12.64
CA HIS A 192 -6.26 12.03 -11.44
C HIS A 192 -6.70 10.68 -10.84
N LEU A 193 -7.08 9.74 -11.70
CA LEU A 193 -7.48 8.40 -11.29
C LEU A 193 -6.32 7.54 -10.81
N LEU A 194 -5.09 7.77 -11.27
CA LEU A 194 -3.90 7.06 -10.80
C LEU A 194 -3.18 7.79 -9.66
N ALA A 195 -3.74 8.88 -9.12
CA ALA A 195 -3.17 9.52 -7.96
C ALA A 195 -3.02 8.49 -6.81
N PRO A 196 -1.81 8.32 -6.23
CA PRO A 196 -1.58 7.31 -5.21
C PRO A 196 -2.37 7.64 -3.94
N THR A 197 -2.81 6.60 -3.24
CA THR A 197 -3.48 6.70 -1.95
C THR A 197 -2.57 7.41 -0.96
N LYS A 198 -3.16 8.31 -0.17
CA LYS A 198 -2.43 9.08 0.82
C LYS A 198 -2.13 8.20 2.03
N ILE A 199 -0.88 8.17 2.45
CA ILE A 199 -0.45 7.56 3.71
C ILE A 199 -0.63 8.62 4.81
N TYR A 200 -1.46 8.31 5.80
CA TYR A 200 -1.88 9.29 6.82
C TYR A 200 -0.99 9.32 8.05
N ILE A 201 -0.06 8.39 8.16
CA ILE A 201 1.01 8.45 9.14
C ILE A 201 2.22 9.19 8.56
N LYS A 202 2.91 9.94 9.40
CA LYS A 202 4.19 10.56 9.03
C LYS A 202 5.33 9.65 9.47
N SER A 203 6.30 9.43 8.60
CA SER A 203 7.64 9.03 8.99
C SER A 203 8.23 10.10 9.93
N GLY A 204 8.60 9.69 11.14
CA GLY A 204 9.29 10.54 12.13
C GLY A 204 10.73 10.82 11.76
#